data_AF-A0A9P8PSF0-F1
#
_entry.id   AF-A0A9P8PSF0-F1
#
_cell.length_a   1.000
_cell.length_b   1.000
_cell.length_c   1.000
_cell.angle_alpha   90.00
_cell.angle_beta   90.00
_cell.angle_gamma   90.00
#
_symmetry.space_group_name_H-M   'P 1'
#
loop_
_entity.id
_entity.type
_entity.pdbx_description
1 polymer ?
#
loop_
_entity_poly.entity_id
_entity_poly.type
_entity_poly.pdbx_seq_one_letter_code
_entity_poly.pdbx_strand_id
1 'polypeptide(L)'
;MGTTLLSLLEPKQPRRTRIESVDAVVDFTPGKLYDIACVPGTTAQWDILFGLLDHNTQSAVISAHSHIPWQNFNGDRNNVDLYRVDTLTRLIFLVQNLDFRQYKLVIIDDFHSLYQFALTNLRDKRRGEKQHYKRDANGHRKEQQSPTRKLQLVIQNLLLFLSNECQKHDVIVITTGKMVNMSQRFFSKSQPASSQEEEEDTSVLQQIMVPILPLNGPWSGQYAKRLVLYRDWVKNGSQAGLDKSLTIVDYIQLMEKGQMRVCPQFLCITSGNGERTFQSGWWGYNLK
;
A
#
# COMPACT_ATOMS: atom_id res chain seq x y z
N MET A 1 23.47 23.19 -19.97
CA MET A 1 24.17 21.89 -20.02
C MET A 1 23.21 20.89 -20.63
N GLY A 2 23.45 20.49 -21.88
CA GLY A 2 22.50 19.66 -22.64
C GLY A 2 22.65 18.19 -22.26
N THR A 3 21.58 17.59 -21.76
CA THR A 3 21.39 16.13 -21.75
C THR A 3 21.36 15.65 -23.20
N THR A 4 22.36 14.87 -23.60
CA THR A 4 22.40 14.20 -24.90
C THR A 4 21.27 13.17 -24.96
N LEU A 5 20.56 13.08 -26.10
CA LEU A 5 19.49 12.10 -26.35
C LEU A 5 19.89 10.64 -26.03
N LEU A 6 21.18 10.34 -26.06
CA LEU A 6 21.75 9.04 -25.67
C LEU A 6 21.68 8.74 -24.16
N SER A 7 21.79 9.75 -23.28
CA SER A 7 21.68 9.54 -21.82
C SER A 7 20.23 9.27 -21.37
N LEU A 8 19.24 9.54 -22.23
CA LEU A 8 17.84 9.17 -22.03
C LEU A 8 17.55 7.71 -22.42
N LEU A 9 18.47 7.05 -23.13
CA LEU A 9 18.33 5.69 -23.66
C LEU A 9 19.15 4.65 -22.88
N GLU A 10 20.01 5.06 -21.95
CA GLU A 10 20.72 4.12 -21.09
C GLU A 10 19.74 3.50 -20.08
N PRO A 11 19.71 2.16 -19.96
CA PRO A 11 18.85 1.50 -18.99
C PRO A 11 19.26 1.90 -17.57
N LYS A 12 18.36 2.62 -16.89
CA LYS A 12 18.55 3.01 -15.49
C LYS A 12 18.65 1.75 -14.62
N GLN A 13 19.79 1.58 -13.95
CA GLN A 13 19.98 0.44 -13.06
C GLN A 13 19.01 0.51 -11.87
N PRO A 14 18.20 -0.54 -11.62
CA PRO A 14 17.33 -0.59 -10.45
C PRO A 14 18.13 -0.65 -9.16
N ARG A 15 17.62 -0.03 -8.09
CA ARG A 15 18.11 -0.28 -6.75
C ARG A 15 17.66 -1.66 -6.28
N ARG A 16 18.57 -2.36 -5.63
CA ARG A 16 18.33 -3.66 -5.02
C ARG A 16 18.02 -3.51 -3.53
N THR A 17 17.14 -4.37 -3.05
CA THR A 17 16.85 -4.53 -1.62
C THR A 17 17.83 -5.55 -1.03
N ARG A 18 17.58 -6.01 0.19
CA ARG A 18 18.30 -7.17 0.77
C ARG A 18 17.58 -8.49 0.52
N ILE A 19 16.41 -8.46 -0.12
CA ILE A 19 15.50 -9.60 -0.25
C ILE A 19 15.42 -9.98 -1.74
N GLU A 20 16.20 -10.99 -2.13
CA GLU A 20 16.34 -11.42 -3.54
C GLU A 20 15.02 -11.73 -4.24
N SER A 21 14.09 -12.36 -3.52
CA SER A 21 12.76 -12.69 -4.04
C SER A 21 11.90 -11.46 -4.31
N VAL A 22 12.08 -10.37 -3.55
CA VAL A 22 11.44 -9.07 -3.83
C VAL A 22 12.10 -8.43 -5.04
N ASP A 23 13.44 -8.45 -5.12
CA ASP A 23 14.19 -7.88 -6.23
C ASP A 23 13.95 -8.59 -7.57
N ALA A 24 13.58 -9.87 -7.54
CA ALA A 24 13.17 -10.63 -8.72
C ALA A 24 11.82 -10.16 -9.31
N VAL A 25 11.00 -9.48 -8.51
CA VAL A 25 9.63 -9.10 -8.85
C VAL A 25 9.46 -7.59 -8.92
N VAL A 26 10.25 -6.84 -8.16
CA VAL A 26 10.20 -5.37 -8.05
C VAL A 26 11.56 -4.79 -8.36
N ASP A 27 11.68 -4.24 -9.57
CA ASP A 27 12.81 -3.40 -9.96
C ASP A 27 12.52 -1.97 -9.50
N PHE A 28 13.19 -1.51 -8.45
CA PHE A 28 13.11 -0.13 -7.97
C PHE A 28 13.93 0.80 -8.88
N THR A 29 13.38 1.10 -10.05
CA THR A 29 14.00 1.93 -11.09
C THR A 29 13.82 3.42 -10.77
N PRO A 30 14.86 4.25 -10.90
CA PRO A 30 14.73 5.70 -10.84
C PRO A 30 13.70 6.24 -11.84
N GLY A 31 12.96 7.26 -11.43
CA GLY A 31 11.87 7.81 -12.25
C GLY A 31 10.50 7.20 -12.00
N LYS A 32 10.36 6.38 -10.95
CA LYS A 32 9.12 5.63 -10.65
C LYS A 32 8.69 5.80 -9.19
N LEU A 33 7.37 5.74 -9.02
CA LEU A 33 6.67 5.79 -7.74
C LEU A 33 6.22 4.38 -7.34
N TYR A 34 6.47 3.98 -6.09
CA TYR A 34 6.15 2.66 -5.55
C TYR A 34 5.30 2.77 -4.29
N ASP A 35 4.51 1.73 -4.02
CA ASP A 35 3.70 1.60 -2.81
C ASP A 35 4.09 0.34 -2.06
N ILE A 36 4.24 0.42 -0.73
CA ILE A 36 4.45 -0.75 0.14
C ILE A 36 3.41 -0.72 1.26
N ALA A 37 2.44 -1.63 1.19
CA ALA A 37 1.48 -1.86 2.26
C ALA A 37 1.91 -3.08 3.07
N CYS A 38 1.82 -3.04 4.40
CA CYS A 38 2.18 -4.17 5.24
C CYS A 38 1.17 -4.46 6.36
N VAL A 39 1.12 -5.72 6.80
CA VAL A 39 0.33 -6.10 7.99
C VAL A 39 0.83 -5.33 9.23
N PRO A 40 -0.06 -4.80 10.10
CA PRO A 40 0.37 -4.07 11.29
C PRO A 40 1.31 -4.90 12.19
N GLY A 41 2.28 -4.21 12.81
CA GLY A 41 3.22 -4.83 13.75
C GLY A 41 4.39 -5.57 13.08
N THR A 42 4.51 -5.54 11.75
CA THR A 42 5.66 -6.11 11.05
C THR A 42 6.78 -5.08 10.83
N THR A 43 8.03 -5.52 10.92
CA THR A 43 9.21 -4.74 10.50
C THR A 43 9.60 -4.98 9.04
N ALA A 44 8.87 -5.86 8.33
CA ALA A 44 9.13 -6.28 6.96
C ALA A 44 9.45 -5.14 5.99
N GLN A 45 8.65 -4.08 6.07
CA GLN A 45 8.81 -2.93 5.20
C GLN A 45 10.20 -2.30 5.39
N TRP A 46 10.70 -2.24 6.63
CA TRP A 46 11.99 -1.64 6.93
C TRP A 46 13.16 -2.49 6.44
N ASP A 47 13.03 -3.81 6.36
CA ASP A 47 14.07 -4.66 5.77
C ASP A 47 14.26 -4.35 4.27
N ILE A 48 13.15 -4.10 3.56
CA ILE A 48 13.16 -3.64 2.17
C ILE A 48 13.73 -2.22 2.07
N LEU A 49 13.19 -1.28 2.85
CA LEU A 49 13.56 0.13 2.77
C LEU A 49 15.03 0.37 3.16
N PHE A 50 15.56 -0.35 4.16
CA PHE A 50 16.97 -0.26 4.53
C PHE A 50 17.89 -0.79 3.45
N GLY A 51 17.50 -1.84 2.71
CA GLY A 51 18.24 -2.26 1.51
C GLY A 51 18.32 -1.17 0.44
N LEU A 52 17.24 -0.40 0.26
CA LEU A 52 17.19 0.69 -0.73
C LEU A 52 17.93 1.96 -0.30
N LEU A 53 18.05 2.18 1.02
CA LEU A 53 18.81 3.28 1.61
C LEU A 53 20.34 3.02 1.60
N ASP A 54 20.76 1.75 1.57
CA ASP A 54 22.16 1.30 1.65
C ASP A 54 22.91 1.41 0.31
N HIS A 55 22.75 2.54 -0.39
CA HIS A 55 23.33 2.81 -1.72
C HIS A 55 24.24 4.05 -1.75
N ASN A 56 24.73 4.53 -0.60
CA ASN A 56 25.63 5.69 -0.48
C ASN A 56 25.19 6.92 -1.29
N THR A 57 23.90 7.22 -1.27
CA THR A 57 23.31 8.37 -1.98
C THR A 57 22.37 9.11 -1.06
N GLN A 58 22.29 10.43 -1.24
CA GLN A 58 21.39 11.26 -0.45
C GLN A 58 19.95 10.79 -0.63
N SER A 59 19.28 10.53 0.49
CA SER A 59 17.93 10.02 0.55
C SER A 59 17.12 10.82 1.57
N ALA A 60 15.83 11.03 1.31
CA ALA A 60 14.93 11.65 2.26
C ALA A 60 13.99 10.59 2.85
N VAL A 61 13.78 10.62 4.16
CA VAL A 61 12.73 9.86 4.84
C VAL A 61 11.79 10.87 5.48
N ILE A 62 10.57 10.95 4.96
CA ILE A 62 9.47 11.72 5.55
C ILE A 62 8.64 10.75 6.36
N SER A 63 8.68 10.88 7.69
CA SER A 63 8.04 9.93 8.61
C SER A 63 6.88 10.57 9.39
N ALA A 64 5.73 9.89 9.38
CA ALA A 64 4.50 10.17 10.10
C ALA A 64 4.47 9.51 11.48
N HIS A 65 5.29 8.47 11.66
CA HIS A 65 5.50 7.80 12.94
C HIS A 65 6.73 8.38 13.62
N SER A 66 6.89 8.11 14.91
CA SER A 66 8.11 8.45 15.66
C SER A 66 9.17 7.34 15.58
N HIS A 67 8.76 6.09 15.42
CA HIS A 67 9.67 4.95 15.56
C HIS A 67 10.07 4.33 14.22
N ILE A 68 11.30 4.62 13.80
CA ILE A 68 11.99 3.92 12.71
C ILE A 68 13.03 3.01 13.39
N PRO A 69 13.11 1.71 13.05
CA PRO A 69 14.02 0.76 13.70
C PRO A 69 15.46 0.93 13.18
N TRP A 70 16.03 2.12 13.36
CA TRP A 70 17.36 2.48 12.86
C TRP A 70 18.48 1.56 13.35
N GLN A 71 18.28 0.84 14.45
CA GLN A 71 19.20 -0.19 14.93
C GLN A 71 19.43 -1.33 13.91
N ASN A 72 18.50 -1.55 12.98
CA ASN A 72 18.62 -2.55 11.92
C ASN A 72 19.21 -1.96 10.63
N PHE A 73 19.47 -0.65 10.58
CA PHE A 73 20.07 0.03 9.44
C PHE A 73 21.60 0.04 9.57
N ASN A 74 22.27 -0.62 8.62
CA ASN A 74 23.74 -0.73 8.60
C ASN A 74 24.41 0.29 7.67
N GLY A 75 23.63 1.12 6.96
CA GLY A 75 24.16 2.14 6.07
C GLY A 75 24.53 3.43 6.80
N ASP A 76 25.12 4.38 6.06
CA ASP A 76 25.49 5.69 6.60
C ASP A 76 24.27 6.59 6.79
N ARG A 77 23.95 6.90 8.04
CA ARG A 77 22.83 7.77 8.42
C ARG A 77 23.03 9.23 7.99
N ASN A 78 24.27 9.67 7.75
CA ASN A 78 24.53 11.03 7.28
C ASN A 78 23.99 11.27 5.86
N ASN A 79 23.78 10.21 5.09
CA ASN A 79 23.18 10.28 3.75
C ASN A 79 21.64 10.28 3.79
N VAL A 80 21.02 10.35 4.98
CA VAL A 80 19.57 10.25 5.14
C VAL A 80 19.01 11.47 5.88
N ASP A 81 18.34 12.34 5.14
CA ASP A 81 17.60 13.46 5.72
C ASP A 81 16.25 12.98 6.25
N LEU A 82 16.02 13.18 7.55
CA LEU A 82 14.79 12.76 8.22
C LEU A 82 13.88 13.96 8.47
N TYR A 83 12.71 13.94 7.85
CA TYR A 83 11.63 14.89 8.09
C TYR A 83 10.51 14.22 8.88
N ARG A 84 9.95 14.93 9.87
CA ARG A 84 8.80 14.45 10.64
C ARG A 84 7.56 15.25 10.29
N VAL A 85 6.46 14.55 10.03
CA VAL A 85 5.15 15.15 9.76
C VAL A 85 4.10 14.46 10.62
N ASP A 86 3.03 15.14 11.00
CA ASP A 86 1.95 14.59 11.83
C ASP A 86 0.58 14.66 11.14
N THR A 87 0.51 15.35 10.00
CA THR A 87 -0.73 15.58 9.25
C THR A 87 -0.48 15.49 7.76
N LEU A 88 -1.53 15.08 7.03
CA LEU A 88 -1.50 15.04 5.57
C LEU A 88 -1.22 16.42 4.95
N THR A 89 -1.73 17.50 5.56
CA THR A 89 -1.47 18.87 5.09
C THR A 89 0.00 19.25 5.21
N ARG A 90 0.66 18.94 6.33
CA ARG A 90 2.10 19.19 6.47
C ARG A 90 2.92 18.35 5.51
N LEU A 91 2.53 17.10 5.27
CA LEU A 91 3.15 16.28 4.23
C LEU A 91 3.03 16.94 2.85
N ILE A 92 1.83 17.38 2.46
CA ILE A 92 1.61 18.05 1.16
C ILE A 92 2.51 19.28 1.04
N PHE A 93 2.53 20.13 2.07
CA PHE A 93 3.36 21.34 2.06
C PHE A 93 4.85 21.00 1.96
N LEU A 94 5.34 20.04 2.73
CA LEU A 94 6.74 19.62 2.68
C LEU A 94 7.10 19.08 1.30
N VAL A 95 6.31 18.16 0.76
CA VAL A 95 6.55 17.54 -0.56
C VAL A 95 6.55 18.60 -1.68
N GLN A 96 5.67 19.59 -1.62
CA GLN A 96 5.62 20.66 -2.63
C GLN A 96 6.83 21.59 -2.60
N ASN A 97 7.54 21.67 -1.46
CA ASN A 97 8.70 22.53 -1.28
C ASN A 97 10.03 21.76 -1.20
N LEU A 98 9.99 20.44 -1.29
CA LEU A 98 11.18 19.59 -1.25
C LEU A 98 11.96 19.71 -2.56
N ASP A 99 13.26 19.94 -2.49
CA ASP A 99 14.12 19.92 -3.67
C ASP A 99 14.48 18.47 -4.04
N PHE A 100 13.65 17.84 -4.87
CA PHE A 100 13.85 16.46 -5.33
C PHE A 100 15.19 16.22 -6.03
N ARG A 101 15.85 17.25 -6.57
CA ARG A 101 17.16 17.12 -7.24
C ARG A 101 18.27 16.65 -6.30
N GLN A 102 18.12 16.89 -5.00
CA GLN A 102 19.12 16.54 -3.99
C GLN A 102 19.13 15.04 -3.70
N TYR A 103 18.00 14.36 -3.93
CA TYR A 103 17.79 13.00 -3.50
C TYR A 103 17.84 12.02 -4.66
N LYS A 104 18.15 10.76 -4.35
CA LYS A 104 17.95 9.65 -5.28
C LYS A 104 16.84 8.69 -4.83
N LEU A 105 16.45 8.79 -3.55
CA LEU A 105 15.35 8.05 -2.95
C LEU A 105 14.61 8.96 -1.97
N VAL A 106 13.28 8.96 -2.04
CA VAL A 106 12.40 9.62 -1.08
C VAL A 106 11.39 8.60 -0.56
N ILE A 107 11.40 8.35 0.74
CA ILE A 107 10.46 7.46 1.43
C ILE A 107 9.45 8.32 2.18
N ILE A 108 8.15 8.08 1.96
CA ILE A 108 7.04 8.70 2.67
C ILE A 108 6.36 7.62 3.51
N ASP A 109 6.76 7.56 4.77
CA ASP A 109 6.24 6.63 5.78
C ASP A 109 5.42 7.41 6.81
N ASP A 110 4.32 6.96 7.41
CA ASP A 110 3.29 6.07 6.87
C ASP A 110 2.24 6.95 6.18
N PHE A 111 2.32 7.02 4.84
CA PHE A 111 1.41 7.81 4.02
C PHE A 111 -0.05 7.37 4.17
N HIS A 112 -0.27 6.05 4.27
CA HIS A 112 -1.61 5.48 4.34
C HIS A 112 -2.31 5.89 5.64
N SER A 113 -1.61 5.87 6.77
CA SER A 113 -2.16 6.30 8.06
C SER A 113 -2.53 7.79 8.05
N LEU A 114 -1.71 8.66 7.42
CA LEU A 114 -2.07 10.07 7.24
C LEU A 114 -3.36 10.25 6.42
N TYR A 115 -3.50 9.48 5.34
CA TYR A 115 -4.72 9.45 4.53
C TYR A 115 -5.93 8.92 5.32
N GLN A 116 -5.76 7.82 6.05
CA GLN A 116 -6.83 7.24 6.87
C GLN A 116 -7.29 8.21 7.95
N PHE A 117 -6.35 8.86 8.64
CA PHE A 117 -6.66 9.85 9.66
C PHE A 117 -7.47 11.01 9.08
N ALA A 118 -7.08 11.53 7.91
CA ALA A 118 -7.84 12.55 7.21
C ALA A 118 -9.26 12.07 6.82
N LEU A 119 -9.40 10.83 6.35
CA LEU A 119 -10.69 10.22 6.03
C LEU A 119 -11.60 10.09 7.27
N THR A 120 -11.06 9.60 8.39
CA THR A 120 -11.80 9.42 9.65
C THR A 120 -12.31 10.76 10.17
N ASN A 121 -11.44 11.79 10.21
CA ASN A 121 -11.83 13.14 10.62
C ASN A 121 -12.96 13.72 9.76
N LEU A 122 -12.99 13.43 8.46
CA LEU A 122 -14.09 13.85 7.59
C LEU A 122 -15.39 13.07 7.82
N ARG A 123 -15.30 11.79 8.22
CA ARG A 123 -16.47 10.95 8.52
C ARG A 123 -17.10 11.32 9.87
N ASP A 124 -16.28 11.61 10.87
CA ASP A 124 -16.77 11.96 12.21
C ASP A 124 -17.48 13.31 12.22
N LYS A 125 -16.97 14.30 11.46
CA LYS A 125 -17.66 15.57 11.24
C LYS A 125 -19.06 15.40 10.63
N ARG A 126 -19.26 14.42 9.73
CA ARG A 126 -20.58 14.13 9.15
C ARG A 126 -21.55 13.46 10.13
N ARG A 127 -21.05 12.76 11.15
CA ARG A 127 -21.91 12.16 12.18
C ARG A 127 -22.43 13.20 13.18
N GLY A 128 -21.65 14.26 13.42
CA GLY A 128 -22.05 15.39 14.26
C GLY A 128 -22.99 16.38 13.56
N GLU A 129 -22.82 16.59 12.26
CA GLU A 129 -23.68 17.48 11.47
C GLU A 129 -24.83 16.69 10.82
N LYS A 130 -26.07 16.82 11.35
CA LYS A 130 -27.28 16.42 10.61
C LYS A 130 -27.27 17.14 9.26
N GLN A 131 -26.91 16.43 8.18
CA GLN A 131 -26.79 17.03 6.84
C GLN A 131 -28.16 17.52 6.36
N HIS A 132 -28.47 18.79 6.61
CA HIS A 132 -29.52 19.51 5.92
C HIS A 132 -29.06 19.73 4.47
N TYR A 133 -29.53 18.91 3.55
CA TYR A 133 -29.28 19.08 2.13
C TYR A 133 -29.76 20.46 1.67
N LYS A 134 -28.83 21.36 1.34
CA LYS A 134 -29.17 22.64 0.71
C LYS A 134 -29.65 22.38 -0.72
N ARG A 135 -30.95 22.55 -0.96
CA ARG A 135 -31.52 22.58 -2.31
C ARG A 135 -31.18 23.91 -2.98
N ASP A 136 -31.03 23.90 -4.30
CA ASP A 136 -30.95 25.15 -5.06
C ASP A 136 -32.34 25.80 -5.19
N ALA A 137 -32.40 26.97 -5.83
CA ALA A 137 -33.65 27.70 -6.04
C ALA A 137 -34.70 26.92 -6.86
N ASN A 138 -34.28 25.87 -7.58
CA ASN A 138 -35.13 25.02 -8.42
C ASN A 138 -35.48 23.69 -7.71
N GLY A 139 -35.12 23.54 -6.43
CA GLY A 139 -35.42 22.33 -5.65
C GLY A 139 -34.50 21.14 -5.91
N HIS A 140 -33.49 21.27 -6.78
CA HIS A 140 -32.49 20.23 -7.00
C HIS A 140 -31.51 20.19 -5.82
N ARG A 141 -31.04 18.99 -5.49
CA ARG A 141 -29.92 18.86 -4.55
C ARG A 141 -28.72 19.51 -5.21
N LYS A 142 -28.15 20.56 -4.62
CA LYS A 142 -26.84 21.04 -5.06
C LYS A 142 -25.87 19.87 -5.00
N GLU A 143 -25.20 19.55 -6.10
CA GLU A 143 -24.09 18.59 -6.14
C GLU A 143 -22.91 19.16 -5.33
N GLN A 144 -23.03 19.17 -4.00
CA GLN A 144 -21.88 19.37 -3.15
C GLN A 144 -21.03 18.12 -3.27
N GLN A 145 -19.89 18.23 -3.97
CA GLN A 145 -18.88 17.20 -3.96
C GLN A 145 -18.58 16.80 -2.52
N SER A 146 -18.80 15.52 -2.22
CA SER A 146 -18.64 15.00 -0.87
C SER A 146 -17.20 15.30 -0.38
N PRO A 147 -16.99 15.75 0.87
CA PRO A 147 -15.65 16.01 1.40
C PRO A 147 -14.65 14.85 1.19
N THR A 148 -15.14 13.62 1.19
CA THR A 148 -14.37 12.41 0.89
C THR A 148 -13.89 12.39 -0.56
N ARG A 149 -14.73 12.79 -1.51
CA ARG A 149 -14.35 12.93 -2.93
C ARG A 149 -13.32 14.04 -3.14
N LYS A 150 -13.46 15.17 -2.42
CA LYS A 150 -12.44 16.23 -2.43
C LYS A 150 -11.09 15.73 -1.93
N LEU A 151 -11.07 14.99 -0.82
CA LEU A 151 -9.83 14.38 -0.31
C LEU A 151 -9.22 13.38 -1.31
N GLN A 152 -10.04 12.55 -1.96
CA GLN A 152 -9.56 11.64 -3.00
C GLN A 152 -8.88 12.38 -4.17
N LEU A 153 -9.45 13.51 -4.61
CA LEU A 153 -8.83 14.36 -5.64
C LEU A 153 -7.51 14.98 -5.16
N VAL A 154 -7.45 15.44 -3.91
CA VAL A 154 -6.20 15.97 -3.32
C VAL A 154 -5.11 14.89 -3.32
N ILE A 155 -5.43 13.67 -2.90
CA ILE A 155 -4.47 12.56 -2.92
C ILE A 155 -4.06 12.17 -4.33
N GLN A 156 -5.01 12.13 -5.27
CA GLN A 156 -4.71 11.86 -6.68
C GLN A 156 -3.74 12.90 -7.24
N ASN A 157 -3.96 14.19 -6.97
CA ASN A 157 -3.08 15.26 -7.41
C ASN A 157 -1.70 15.20 -6.76
N LEU A 158 -1.62 14.86 -5.47
CA LEU A 158 -0.36 14.65 -4.78
C LEU A 158 0.45 13.51 -5.40
N LEU A 159 -0.19 12.37 -5.68
CA LEU A 159 0.47 11.22 -6.29
C LEU A 159 0.89 11.47 -7.74
N LEU A 160 0.08 12.23 -8.49
CA LEU A 160 0.46 12.70 -9.82
C LEU A 160 1.67 13.64 -9.75
N PHE A 161 1.68 14.58 -8.81
CA PHE A 161 2.83 15.45 -8.56
C PHE A 161 4.10 14.64 -8.24
N LEU A 162 4.02 13.70 -7.29
CA LEU A 162 5.14 12.82 -6.96
C LEU A 162 5.62 12.01 -8.15
N SER A 163 4.70 11.45 -8.96
CA SER A 163 5.04 10.70 -10.18
C SER A 163 5.79 11.58 -11.19
N ASN A 164 5.37 12.83 -11.36
CA ASN A 164 6.07 13.80 -12.23
C ASN A 164 7.46 14.16 -11.68
N GLU A 165 7.58 14.41 -10.38
CA GLU A 165 8.88 14.71 -9.74
C GLU A 165 9.84 13.51 -9.82
N CYS A 166 9.34 12.27 -9.69
CA CYS A 166 10.12 11.07 -9.93
C CYS A 166 10.75 11.12 -11.33
N GLN A 167 9.91 11.26 -12.36
CA GLN A 167 10.33 11.21 -13.77
C GLN A 167 11.26 12.37 -14.14
N LYS A 168 11.01 13.55 -13.61
CA LYS A 168 11.76 14.77 -13.91
C LYS A 168 13.15 14.78 -13.29
N HIS A 169 13.29 14.18 -12.10
CA HIS A 169 14.52 14.24 -11.30
C HIS A 169 15.24 12.89 -11.16
N ASP A 170 14.73 11.85 -11.80
CA ASP A 170 15.25 10.48 -11.70
C ASP A 170 15.39 10.02 -10.24
N VAL A 171 14.32 10.25 -9.49
CA VAL A 171 14.19 9.87 -8.09
C VAL A 171 13.26 8.66 -7.97
N ILE A 172 13.56 7.77 -7.03
CA ILE A 172 12.64 6.73 -6.59
C ILE A 172 11.81 7.31 -5.44
N VAL A 173 10.49 7.32 -5.57
CA VAL A 173 9.61 7.67 -4.44
C VAL A 173 8.87 6.42 -3.97
N ILE A 174 8.81 6.22 -2.66
CA ILE A 174 8.09 5.10 -2.06
C ILE A 174 7.13 5.63 -1.00
N THR A 175 5.84 5.33 -1.16
CA THR A 175 4.86 5.53 -0.09
C THR A 175 4.68 4.23 0.67
N THR A 176 4.61 4.29 2.00
CA THR A 176 4.37 3.10 2.82
C THR A 176 3.06 3.20 3.58
N GLY A 177 2.58 2.06 4.07
CA GLY A 177 1.52 2.07 5.04
C GLY A 177 1.05 0.74 5.56
N LYS A 178 0.17 0.80 6.56
CA LYS A 178 -0.41 -0.39 7.16
C LYS A 178 -1.68 -0.86 6.44
N MET A 179 -1.94 -2.15 6.54
CA MET A 179 -3.21 -2.77 6.17
C MET A 179 -4.22 -2.66 7.33
N VAL A 180 -5.50 -2.75 7.00
CA VAL A 180 -6.62 -2.70 7.96
C VAL A 180 -7.59 -3.84 7.74
N ASN A 181 -8.26 -4.26 8.81
CA ASN A 181 -9.31 -5.26 8.73
C ASN A 181 -10.56 -4.64 8.09
N MET A 182 -11.05 -5.28 7.02
CA MET A 182 -12.33 -5.01 6.41
C MET A 182 -13.25 -6.20 6.68
N SER A 183 -14.41 -5.93 7.27
CA SER A 183 -15.44 -6.96 7.47
C SER A 183 -16.42 -6.94 6.29
N GLN A 184 -16.63 -8.10 5.67
CA GLN A 184 -17.61 -8.33 4.62
C GLN A 184 -18.60 -9.39 5.10
N ARG A 185 -19.89 -9.07 5.04
CA ARG A 185 -20.96 -10.02 5.37
C ARG A 185 -21.45 -10.67 4.08
N PHE A 186 -21.41 -11.99 4.04
CA PHE A 186 -21.99 -12.79 2.97
C PHE A 186 -23.28 -13.41 3.48
N PHE A 187 -24.33 -13.35 2.66
CA PHE A 187 -25.57 -14.05 2.92
C PHE A 187 -25.52 -15.36 2.15
N SER A 188 -25.63 -16.48 2.85
CA SER A 188 -25.89 -17.76 2.18
C SER A 188 -27.29 -17.65 1.59
N LYS A 189 -27.42 -17.61 0.27
CA LYS A 189 -28.71 -17.90 -0.34
C LYS A 189 -28.94 -19.40 -0.18
N SER A 190 -29.72 -19.80 0.82
CA SER A 190 -30.43 -21.07 0.74
C SER A 190 -31.17 -21.11 -0.61
N GLN A 191 -30.98 -22.17 -1.38
CA GLN A 191 -31.92 -22.42 -2.48
C GLN A 191 -33.32 -22.50 -1.88
N PRO A 192 -34.36 -21.95 -2.55
CA PRO A 192 -35.70 -22.01 -2.00
C PRO A 192 -36.14 -23.48 -1.96
N ALA A 193 -36.00 -24.11 -0.80
CA ALA A 193 -36.70 -25.35 -0.51
C ALA A 193 -38.16 -24.96 -0.41
N SER A 194 -38.98 -25.57 -1.27
CA SER A 194 -40.42 -25.44 -1.27
C SER A 194 -41.00 -26.00 0.03
N SER A 195 -40.99 -25.22 1.10
CA SER A 195 -41.88 -25.31 2.27
C SER A 195 -41.60 -24.14 3.21
N GLN A 196 -42.68 -23.58 3.76
CA GLN A 196 -42.68 -22.47 4.70
C GLN A 196 -42.01 -22.89 6.02
N GLU A 197 -40.73 -22.59 6.18
CA GLU A 197 -40.09 -22.44 7.50
C GLU A 197 -39.31 -21.13 7.48
N GLU A 198 -39.37 -20.37 8.58
CA GLU A 198 -38.71 -19.07 8.72
C GLU A 198 -37.21 -19.23 8.42
N GLU A 199 -36.75 -18.67 7.29
CA GLU A 199 -35.33 -18.66 6.93
C GLU A 199 -34.56 -17.87 7.99
N GLU A 200 -33.84 -18.56 8.88
CA GLU A 200 -32.73 -17.95 9.60
C GLU A 200 -31.67 -17.58 8.56
N ASP A 201 -31.61 -16.29 8.22
CA ASP A 201 -30.57 -15.68 7.39
C ASP A 201 -29.19 -15.98 8.00
N THR A 202 -28.59 -17.09 7.59
CA THR A 202 -27.25 -17.50 8.01
C THR A 202 -26.23 -16.62 7.27
N SER A 203 -25.87 -15.51 7.91
CA SER A 203 -24.84 -14.61 7.39
C SER A 203 -23.47 -15.02 7.92
N VAL A 204 -22.49 -15.19 7.02
CA VAL A 204 -21.09 -15.40 7.37
C VAL A 204 -20.37 -14.05 7.35
N LEU A 205 -19.76 -13.69 8.47
CA LEU A 205 -18.89 -12.51 8.56
C LEU A 205 -17.46 -12.91 8.22
N GLN A 206 -16.97 -12.50 7.06
CA GLN A 206 -15.56 -12.63 6.70
C GLN A 206 -14.81 -11.36 7.09
N GLN A 207 -13.67 -11.50 7.74
CA GLN A 207 -12.71 -10.39 7.92
C GLN A 207 -11.51 -10.62 7.02
N ILE A 208 -11.21 -9.64 6.18
CA ILE A 208 -10.03 -9.66 5.30
C ILE A 208 -9.15 -8.46 5.57
N MET A 209 -7.84 -8.65 5.50
CA MET A 209 -6.89 -7.55 5.59
C MET A 209 -6.69 -6.93 4.22
N VAL A 210 -6.85 -5.61 4.14
CA VAL A 210 -6.68 -4.85 2.89
C VAL A 210 -5.80 -3.62 3.10
N PRO A 211 -5.04 -3.18 2.08
CA PRO A 211 -4.37 -1.88 2.13
C PRO A 211 -5.36 -0.73 2.32
N ILE A 212 -4.99 0.26 3.13
CA ILE A 212 -5.81 1.46 3.38
C ILE A 212 -6.05 2.24 2.09
N LEU A 213 -5.04 2.34 1.22
CA LEU A 213 -5.18 2.89 -0.13
C LEU A 213 -5.68 1.78 -1.08
N PRO A 214 -6.95 1.83 -1.53
CA PRO A 214 -7.49 0.86 -2.47
C PRO A 214 -6.56 0.53 -3.62
N LEU A 215 -6.44 -0.77 -3.91
CA LEU A 215 -5.69 -1.30 -5.06
C LEU A 215 -6.28 -0.81 -6.38
N ASN A 216 -7.58 -0.52 -6.40
CA ASN A 216 -8.36 -0.16 -7.59
C ASN A 216 -8.82 1.31 -7.62
N GLY A 217 -8.13 2.19 -6.90
CA GLY A 217 -8.47 3.61 -6.86
C GLY A 217 -8.02 4.41 -8.10
N PRO A 218 -8.49 5.65 -8.27
CA PRO A 218 -8.09 6.53 -9.38
C PRO A 218 -6.59 6.88 -9.38
N TRP A 219 -5.89 6.63 -8.28
CA TRP A 219 -4.44 6.78 -8.13
C TRP A 219 -3.65 5.51 -8.48
N SER A 220 -4.28 4.36 -8.72
CA SER A 220 -3.57 3.10 -8.90
C SER A 220 -2.59 3.14 -10.07
N GLY A 221 -2.90 3.90 -11.12
CA GLY A 221 -2.04 4.08 -12.29
C GLY A 221 -0.84 4.99 -12.08
N GLN A 222 -0.70 5.65 -10.92
CA GLN A 222 0.48 6.46 -10.62
C GLN A 222 1.64 5.61 -10.09
N TYR A 223 1.34 4.44 -9.51
CA TYR A 223 2.35 3.53 -8.99
C TYR A 223 2.84 2.60 -10.09
N ALA A 224 4.16 2.46 -10.22
CA ALA A 224 4.77 1.47 -11.10
C ALA A 224 4.48 0.05 -10.60
N LYS A 225 4.75 -0.20 -9.33
CA LYS A 225 4.45 -1.46 -8.63
C LYS A 225 3.97 -1.17 -7.22
N ARG A 226 3.03 -1.98 -6.74
CA ARG A 226 2.50 -1.93 -5.37
C ARG A 226 2.76 -3.26 -4.69
N LEU A 227 3.50 -3.24 -3.59
CA LEU A 227 3.87 -4.41 -2.82
C LEU A 227 2.97 -4.51 -1.59
N VAL A 228 2.33 -5.65 -1.38
CA VAL A 228 1.56 -5.96 -0.19
C VAL A 228 2.29 -7.04 0.58
N LEU A 229 2.77 -6.72 1.77
CA LEU A 229 3.49 -7.62 2.67
C LEU A 229 2.51 -8.17 3.71
N TYR A 230 2.30 -9.49 3.67
CA TYR A 230 1.35 -10.17 4.54
C TYR A 230 1.93 -11.45 5.11
N ARG A 231 1.12 -12.10 5.93
CA ARG A 231 1.37 -13.44 6.44
C ARG A 231 0.20 -14.31 6.05
N ASP A 232 0.50 -15.52 5.59
CA ASP A 232 -0.52 -16.47 5.17
C ASP A 232 -0.23 -17.85 5.72
N TRP A 233 -1.28 -18.68 5.80
CA TRP A 233 -1.20 -20.06 6.23
C TRP A 233 -0.67 -20.95 5.12
N VAL A 234 0.30 -21.78 5.46
CA VAL A 234 1.03 -22.64 4.54
C VAL A 234 1.08 -24.04 5.14
N LYS A 235 0.79 -25.05 4.33
CA LYS A 235 0.91 -26.45 4.76
C LYS A 235 2.38 -26.78 5.07
N ASN A 236 2.62 -27.50 6.16
CA ASN A 236 3.96 -27.95 6.51
C ASN A 236 4.57 -28.79 5.38
N GLY A 237 5.84 -28.52 5.05
CA GLY A 237 6.53 -29.14 3.90
C GLY A 237 6.15 -28.58 2.53
N SER A 238 5.21 -27.62 2.45
CA SER A 238 4.90 -26.88 1.22
C SER A 238 5.62 -25.53 1.18
N GLN A 239 5.96 -25.12 -0.04
CA GLN A 239 6.37 -23.74 -0.38
C GLN A 239 5.35 -23.04 -1.28
N ALA A 240 4.15 -23.59 -1.41
CA ALA A 240 3.00 -22.93 -2.01
C ALA A 240 2.00 -22.58 -0.90
N GLY A 241 1.32 -21.43 -1.01
CA GLY A 241 0.27 -20.98 -0.08
C GLY A 241 -0.98 -21.87 -0.12
N LEU A 242 -2.16 -21.28 0.02
CA LEU A 242 -3.43 -22.02 -0.03
C LEU A 242 -3.58 -22.75 -1.38
N ASP A 243 -3.59 -24.08 -1.33
CA ASP A 243 -4.04 -25.01 -2.38
C ASP A 243 -5.55 -24.83 -2.69
N LYS A 244 -5.85 -24.41 -3.92
CA LYS A 244 -7.22 -24.17 -4.37
C LYS A 244 -8.05 -25.45 -4.51
N SER A 245 -7.43 -26.64 -4.45
CA SER A 245 -8.14 -27.91 -4.46
C SER A 245 -8.75 -28.28 -3.10
N LEU A 246 -8.30 -27.63 -2.02
CA LEU A 246 -8.79 -27.87 -0.67
C LEU A 246 -9.98 -26.97 -0.33
N THR A 247 -10.96 -27.55 0.37
CA THR A 247 -12.11 -26.81 0.91
C THR A 247 -11.74 -26.08 2.21
N ILE A 248 -12.57 -25.14 2.64
CA ILE A 248 -12.40 -24.45 3.93
C ILE A 248 -12.35 -25.46 5.09
N VAL A 249 -13.16 -26.53 5.03
CA VAL A 249 -13.19 -27.58 6.06
C VAL A 249 -11.86 -28.32 6.11
N ASP A 250 -11.26 -28.63 4.96
CA ASP A 250 -9.94 -29.27 4.90
C ASP A 250 -8.87 -28.38 5.54
N TYR A 251 -8.92 -27.06 5.28
CA TYR A 251 -8.02 -26.12 5.93
C TYR A 251 -8.20 -26.06 7.44
N ILE A 252 -9.44 -26.06 7.93
CA ILE A 252 -9.71 -26.11 9.37
C ILE A 252 -9.09 -27.36 9.99
N GLN A 253 -9.29 -28.53 9.37
CA GLN A 253 -8.70 -29.78 9.87
C GLN A 253 -7.16 -29.76 9.84
N LEU A 254 -6.55 -29.18 8.79
CA LEU A 254 -5.10 -29.03 8.73
C LEU A 254 -4.58 -28.09 9.84
N MET A 255 -5.31 -27.00 10.13
CA MET A 255 -4.98 -26.08 11.22
C MET A 255 -5.11 -26.77 12.59
N GLU A 256 -6.21 -27.48 12.84
CA GLU A 256 -6.45 -28.21 14.09
C GLU A 256 -5.40 -29.30 14.34
N LYS A 257 -4.95 -29.98 13.28
CA LYS A 257 -3.88 -30.99 13.35
C LYS A 257 -2.47 -30.39 13.46
N GLY A 258 -2.33 -29.06 13.52
CA GLY A 258 -1.02 -28.39 13.55
C GLY A 258 -0.20 -28.60 12.28
N GLN A 259 -0.83 -28.92 11.16
CA GLN A 259 -0.19 -29.20 9.87
C GLN A 259 -0.02 -27.94 9.01
N MET A 260 -0.33 -26.77 9.57
CA MET A 260 -0.13 -25.48 8.92
C MET A 260 0.74 -24.57 9.77
N ARG A 261 1.49 -23.70 9.11
CA ARG A 261 2.29 -22.64 9.71
C ARG A 261 1.99 -21.31 9.04
N VAL A 262 2.14 -20.23 9.78
CA VAL A 262 2.01 -18.86 9.25
C VAL A 262 3.37 -18.40 8.72
N CYS A 263 3.44 -18.04 7.45
CA CYS A 263 4.67 -17.64 6.79
C CYS A 263 4.57 -16.24 6.16
N PRO A 264 5.68 -15.49 6.11
CA PRO A 264 5.74 -14.17 5.49
C PRO A 264 5.67 -14.25 3.95
N GLN A 265 4.64 -13.64 3.37
CA GLN A 265 4.43 -13.57 1.92
C GLN A 265 4.31 -12.13 1.42
N PHE A 266 4.55 -11.95 0.13
CA PHE A 266 4.26 -10.69 -0.55
C PHE A 266 3.40 -10.92 -1.80
N LEU A 267 2.68 -9.87 -2.18
CA LEU A 267 1.96 -9.77 -3.44
C LEU A 267 2.39 -8.47 -4.11
N CYS A 268 3.03 -8.58 -5.27
CA CYS A 268 3.33 -7.46 -6.13
C CYS A 268 2.24 -7.30 -7.17
N ILE A 269 1.74 -6.07 -7.28
CA ILE A 269 0.68 -5.68 -8.20
C ILE A 269 1.26 -4.64 -9.15
N THR A 270 1.23 -4.94 -10.45
CA THR A 270 1.60 -4.00 -11.50
C THR A 270 0.32 -3.55 -12.19
N SER A 271 0.13 -2.24 -12.37
CA SER A 271 -0.98 -1.69 -13.15
C SER A 271 -0.42 -1.01 -14.40
N GLY A 272 -0.69 -1.55 -15.58
CA GLY A 272 -0.23 -0.98 -16.85
C GLY A 272 -1.27 -1.21 -17.96
N ASN A 273 -1.56 -0.18 -18.77
CA ASN A 273 -2.40 -0.26 -19.97
C ASN A 273 -3.74 -1.02 -19.83
N GLY A 274 -4.38 -0.95 -18.66
CA GLY A 274 -5.67 -1.61 -18.40
C GLY A 274 -5.57 -3.06 -17.90
N GLU A 275 -4.38 -3.68 -17.96
CA GLU A 275 -4.13 -5.01 -17.39
C GLU A 275 -3.43 -4.92 -16.04
N ARG A 276 -3.73 -5.89 -15.18
CA ARG A 276 -3.06 -6.06 -13.89
C ARG A 276 -2.41 -7.42 -13.81
N THR A 277 -1.14 -7.41 -13.50
CA THR A 277 -0.40 -8.62 -13.19
C THR A 277 -0.19 -8.73 -11.69
N PHE A 278 -0.27 -9.97 -11.21
CA PHE A 278 -0.10 -10.33 -9.82
C PHE A 278 1.04 -11.32 -9.73
N GLN A 279 2.05 -11.00 -8.93
CA GLN A 279 3.20 -11.87 -8.69
C GLN A 279 3.38 -12.01 -7.18
N SER A 280 3.36 -13.24 -6.69
CA SER A 280 3.52 -13.54 -5.27
C SER A 280 4.87 -14.18 -4.99
N GLY A 281 5.33 -14.05 -3.75
CA GLY A 281 6.55 -14.68 -3.30
C GLY A 281 6.72 -14.60 -1.77
N TRP A 282 7.89 -15.00 -1.31
CA TRP A 282 8.26 -15.05 0.11
C TRP A 282 9.23 -13.91 0.42
N TRP A 283 9.12 -13.24 1.56
CA TRP A 283 10.07 -12.17 1.95
C TRP A 283 10.87 -12.48 3.22
N GLY A 284 10.68 -13.66 3.84
CA GLY A 284 11.43 -14.07 5.03
C GLY A 284 12.63 -14.96 4.72
N TYR A 285 13.73 -14.75 5.46
CA TYR A 285 14.89 -15.65 5.44
C TYR A 285 14.55 -16.97 6.12
N ASN A 286 14.91 -18.08 5.48
CA ASN A 286 14.72 -19.48 5.91
C ASN A 286 13.31 -20.07 5.69
N LEU A 287 13.04 -20.41 4.44
CA LEU A 287 12.28 -21.62 4.12
C LEU A 287 13.28 -22.71 3.69
N LYS A 288 14.08 -23.18 4.65
CA LYS A 288 14.71 -24.51 4.54
C LYS A 288 13.77 -25.52 5.19
#